data_AF-A0A2M7ANE3-F1
#
_entry.id   AF-A0A2M7ANE3-F1
#
_cell.length_a   1.000
_cell.length_b   1.000
_cell.length_c   1.000
_cell.angle_alpha   90.00
_cell.angle_beta   90.00
_cell.angle_gamma   90.00
#
_symmetry.space_group_name_H-M   'P 1'
#
loop_
_entity.id
_entity.type
_entity.pdbx_description
1 polymer ?
#
loop_
_entity_poly.entity_id
_entity_poly.type
_entity_poly.pdbx_seq_one_letter_code
_entity_poly.pdbx_strand_id
1 'polypeptide(L)'
;MQSLSQKEKVKKPFWPALVIFLALGLVLIVVCSEKNLFLFNLKPHESSTSSSIASNSETVSVETYYVPVAGFSSSFQNLNLEEVQSSLKNGDVNLQIVIPLENREELLSIFQLGDFPLAVTTMPRTEIYDYLNAHSDIVSFLPWNEVDFRLKTLKINGTSLWEKQVDLEKYPLKFVSAETKDQSQNLPQYSSQNLIHLAAVGELILSRGVAERIIKYNDVLYPFRKVNAVLSSADFTLATLEAPLVENCAYARDTMVFCGQPEYVA
;
A
#
# COMPACT_ATOMS: atom_id res chain seq x y z
N MET A 1 -17.23 -23.88 -64.31
CA MET A 1 -18.28 -24.93 -64.26
C MET A 1 -17.81 -25.94 -63.24
N GLN A 2 -18.45 -26.37 -62.16
CA GLN A 2 -19.78 -26.29 -61.52
C GLN A 2 -19.46 -26.63 -60.04
N SER A 3 -19.75 -25.77 -59.06
CA SER A 3 -20.94 -25.77 -58.19
C SER A 3 -21.31 -27.09 -57.48
N LEU A 4 -21.61 -26.96 -56.18
CA LEU A 4 -22.40 -27.82 -55.28
C LEU A 4 -21.59 -28.94 -54.59
N SER A 5 -21.76 -29.26 -53.30
CA SER A 5 -22.93 -29.10 -52.43
C SER A 5 -22.52 -29.11 -50.95
N GLN A 6 -23.14 -28.25 -50.15
CA GLN A 6 -23.25 -28.39 -48.71
C GLN A 6 -23.91 -29.72 -48.33
N LYS A 7 -23.52 -30.28 -47.17
CA LYS A 7 -24.41 -31.09 -46.33
C LYS A 7 -24.36 -30.55 -44.91
N GLU A 8 -25.44 -29.87 -44.53
CA GLU A 8 -25.85 -29.65 -43.14
C GLU A 8 -25.93 -30.99 -42.39
N LYS A 9 -25.46 -30.98 -41.14
CA LYS A 9 -25.94 -31.91 -40.11
C LYS A 9 -26.49 -31.09 -38.96
N VAL A 10 -27.82 -31.12 -38.83
CA VAL A 10 -28.60 -30.47 -37.78
C VAL A 10 -29.09 -31.52 -36.77
N LYS A 11 -29.10 -31.10 -35.49
CA LYS A 11 -29.70 -31.69 -34.25
C LYS A 11 -28.91 -32.82 -33.57
N LYS A 12 -28.65 -32.75 -32.25
CA LYS A 12 -29.63 -32.58 -31.15
C LYS A 12 -29.08 -31.78 -29.94
N PRO A 13 -29.95 -31.14 -29.13
CA PRO A 13 -29.55 -30.32 -27.98
C PRO A 13 -29.19 -31.20 -26.78
N PHE A 14 -28.01 -30.95 -26.20
CA PHE A 14 -27.49 -31.60 -25.01
C PHE A 14 -28.03 -30.89 -23.75
N TRP A 15 -29.34 -30.95 -23.55
CA TRP A 15 -30.08 -30.28 -22.46
C TRP A 15 -30.87 -31.29 -21.61
N PRO A 16 -30.17 -32.22 -20.92
CA PRO A 16 -30.64 -32.55 -19.57
C PRO A 16 -29.51 -32.69 -18.52
N ALA A 17 -28.23 -32.70 -18.91
CA ALA A 17 -27.13 -32.90 -17.97
C ALA A 17 -26.74 -31.63 -17.20
N LEU A 18 -26.87 -30.44 -17.81
CA LEU A 18 -26.45 -29.17 -17.20
C LEU A 18 -27.39 -28.70 -16.07
N VAL A 19 -28.69 -29.01 -16.16
CA VAL A 19 -29.70 -28.61 -15.17
C VAL A 19 -29.62 -29.47 -13.90
N ILE A 20 -29.21 -30.74 -14.03
CA ILE A 20 -29.05 -31.65 -12.88
C ILE A 20 -27.79 -31.29 -12.07
N PHE A 21 -26.70 -30.85 -12.72
CA PHE A 21 -25.50 -30.40 -12.01
C PHE A 21 -25.71 -29.07 -11.24
N LEU A 22 -26.51 -28.15 -11.78
CA LEU A 22 -26.84 -26.89 -11.12
C LEU A 22 -27.77 -27.08 -9.91
N ALA A 23 -28.69 -28.05 -9.97
CA ALA A 23 -29.57 -28.39 -8.84
C ALA A 23 -28.85 -29.12 -7.70
N LEU A 24 -27.88 -30.02 -8.00
CA LEU A 24 -27.08 -30.68 -6.96
C LEU A 24 -26.07 -29.74 -6.28
N GLY A 25 -25.51 -28.76 -7.00
CA GLY A 25 -24.59 -27.78 -6.42
C GLY A 25 -25.26 -26.85 -5.40
N LEU A 26 -26.52 -26.46 -5.65
CA LEU A 26 -27.28 -25.60 -4.75
C LEU A 26 -27.72 -26.31 -3.45
N VAL A 27 -28.00 -27.62 -3.51
CA VAL A 27 -28.34 -28.40 -2.31
C VAL A 27 -27.13 -28.63 -1.40
N LEU A 28 -25.93 -28.76 -1.95
CA LEU A 28 -24.69 -28.92 -1.17
C LEU A 28 -24.26 -27.63 -0.45
N ILE A 29 -24.52 -26.46 -1.04
CA ILE A 29 -24.22 -25.16 -0.40
C ILE A 29 -25.19 -24.87 0.75
N VAL A 30 -26.48 -25.25 0.63
CA VAL A 30 -27.46 -25.05 1.72
C VAL A 30 -27.22 -26.03 2.87
N VAL A 31 -26.83 -27.28 2.61
CA VAL A 31 -26.54 -28.27 3.67
C VAL A 31 -25.20 -28.00 4.40
N CYS A 32 -24.25 -27.31 3.79
CA CYS A 32 -23.03 -26.84 4.49
C CYS A 32 -23.26 -25.61 5.37
N SER A 33 -24.32 -24.83 5.14
CA SER A 33 -24.63 -23.64 5.95
C SER A 33 -25.33 -23.96 7.27
N GLU A 34 -26.01 -25.11 7.39
CA GLU A 34 -26.80 -25.45 8.59
C GLU A 34 -26.07 -26.33 9.63
N LYS A 35 -24.85 -26.82 9.34
CA LYS A 35 -24.12 -27.75 10.24
C LYS A 35 -22.89 -27.20 10.95
N ASN A 36 -22.62 -25.89 10.87
CA ASN A 36 -21.59 -25.24 11.71
C ASN A 36 -22.18 -24.26 12.74
N LEU A 37 -23.48 -24.35 13.01
CA LEU A 37 -24.09 -23.75 14.17
C LEU A 37 -24.16 -24.81 15.28
N PHE A 38 -23.58 -24.48 16.44
CA PHE A 38 -23.54 -25.26 17.70
C PHE A 38 -22.50 -26.38 17.83
N LEU A 39 -21.39 -26.06 18.50
CA LEU A 39 -20.89 -26.80 19.67
C LEU A 39 -19.75 -26.00 20.35
N PHE A 40 -20.08 -24.86 20.96
CA PHE A 40 -19.25 -24.33 22.05
C PHE A 40 -19.84 -24.82 23.37
N ASN A 41 -19.09 -25.69 24.03
CA ASN A 41 -19.36 -26.28 25.32
C ASN A 41 -19.21 -25.18 26.40
N LEU A 42 -20.27 -24.41 26.64
CA LEU A 42 -20.37 -23.52 27.79
C LEU A 42 -20.76 -24.34 29.01
N LYS A 43 -19.77 -24.59 29.86
CA LYS A 43 -19.97 -24.98 31.26
C LYS A 43 -20.80 -23.87 31.93
N PRO A 44 -21.91 -24.18 32.64
CA PRO A 44 -22.71 -23.15 33.27
C PRO A 44 -21.91 -22.54 34.42
N HIS A 45 -21.49 -21.28 34.24
CA HIS A 45 -21.00 -20.48 35.35
C HIS A 45 -22.23 -19.92 36.06
N GLU A 46 -22.32 -20.22 37.35
CA GLU A 46 -23.37 -19.75 38.23
C GLU A 46 -23.55 -18.24 38.11
N SER A 47 -24.84 -17.86 38.09
CA SER A 47 -25.35 -16.51 38.30
C SER A 47 -24.79 -15.96 39.61
N SER A 48 -23.69 -15.23 39.52
CA SER A 48 -23.40 -14.18 40.49
C SER A 48 -24.04 -12.91 39.95
N THR A 49 -25.00 -12.41 40.70
CA THR A 49 -25.46 -11.02 40.68
C THR A 49 -24.23 -10.11 40.78
N SER A 50 -23.67 -9.72 39.64
CA SER A 50 -22.71 -8.62 39.61
C SER A 50 -23.53 -7.34 39.67
N SER A 51 -23.48 -6.73 40.84
CA SER A 51 -23.65 -5.29 40.99
C SER A 51 -22.95 -4.60 39.82
N SER A 52 -23.68 -3.73 39.14
CA SER A 52 -23.14 -2.75 38.21
C SER A 52 -22.10 -1.90 38.96
N ILE A 53 -20.85 -2.33 38.96
CA ILE A 53 -19.73 -1.44 39.18
C ILE A 53 -19.64 -0.68 37.87
N ALA A 54 -20.11 0.56 37.87
CA ALA A 54 -19.74 1.51 36.85
C ALA A 54 -18.21 1.55 36.87
N SER A 55 -17.55 0.84 35.94
CA SER A 55 -16.14 1.07 35.72
C SER A 55 -16.06 2.50 35.22
N ASN A 56 -15.53 3.37 36.07
CA ASN A 56 -15.20 4.73 35.69
C ASN A 56 -14.00 4.60 34.74
N SER A 57 -14.29 4.18 33.52
CA SER A 57 -13.29 3.95 32.48
C SER A 57 -12.78 5.31 32.06
N GLU A 58 -11.60 5.65 32.57
CA GLU A 58 -10.90 6.87 32.22
C GLU A 58 -10.74 6.91 30.70
N THR A 59 -11.34 7.91 30.06
CA THR A 59 -11.22 8.13 28.62
C THR A 59 -9.93 8.88 28.33
N VAL A 60 -9.26 8.48 27.25
CA VAL A 60 -8.02 9.09 26.77
C VAL A 60 -8.15 9.42 25.30
N SER A 61 -7.50 10.50 24.86
CA SER A 61 -7.44 10.87 23.45
C SER A 61 -6.39 10.02 22.73
N VAL A 62 -6.77 9.39 21.63
CA VAL A 62 -5.85 8.66 20.75
C VAL A 62 -5.76 9.38 19.41
N GLU A 63 -4.54 9.56 18.92
CA GLU A 63 -4.28 10.23 17.64
C GLU A 63 -3.95 9.19 16.55
N THR A 64 -4.67 9.26 15.44
CA THR A 64 -4.43 8.46 14.24
C THR A 64 -4.00 9.38 13.11
N TYR A 65 -2.84 9.10 12.53
CA TYR A 65 -2.28 9.84 11.41
C TYR A 65 -2.58 9.14 10.09
N TYR A 66 -3.10 9.89 9.12
CA TYR A 66 -3.39 9.41 7.78
C TYR A 66 -2.32 9.84 6.80
N VAL A 67 -2.03 8.98 5.83
CA VAL A 67 -0.99 9.18 4.83
C VAL A 67 -1.67 9.17 3.45
N PRO A 68 -1.45 10.20 2.63
CA PRO A 68 -1.91 10.17 1.25
C PRO A 68 -1.06 9.17 0.47
N VAL A 69 -1.72 8.33 -0.30
CA VAL A 69 -1.10 7.24 -1.05
C VAL A 69 -1.61 7.20 -2.48
N ALA A 70 -0.78 6.73 -3.40
CA ALA A 70 -1.13 6.48 -4.79
C ALA A 70 -0.39 5.24 -5.31
N GLY A 71 -0.80 4.75 -6.48
CA GLY A 71 -0.06 3.71 -7.20
C GLY A 71 1.38 4.14 -7.47
N PHE A 72 2.30 3.18 -7.54
CA PHE A 72 3.73 3.47 -7.68
C PHE A 72 4.06 4.23 -8.97
N SER A 73 3.29 3.99 -10.04
CA SER A 73 3.41 4.64 -11.34
C SER A 73 2.79 6.04 -11.41
N SER A 74 2.08 6.49 -10.36
CA SER A 74 1.45 7.80 -10.32
C SER A 74 2.49 8.93 -10.48
N SER A 75 2.09 10.07 -11.03
CA SER A 75 2.92 11.28 -11.09
C SER A 75 2.79 12.14 -9.84
N PHE A 76 1.80 11.93 -8.97
CA PHE A 76 1.59 12.73 -7.77
C PHE A 76 2.77 12.60 -6.80
N GLN A 77 3.18 13.70 -6.18
CA GLN A 77 4.27 13.73 -5.20
C GLN A 77 3.87 14.50 -3.94
N ASN A 78 3.06 15.54 -4.13
CA ASN A 78 2.55 16.40 -3.09
C ASN A 78 1.11 16.78 -3.40
N LEU A 79 0.28 16.82 -2.36
CA LEU A 79 -1.09 17.30 -2.41
C LEU A 79 -1.21 18.59 -1.61
N ASN A 80 -2.18 19.42 -1.96
CA ASN A 80 -2.61 20.54 -1.13
C ASN A 80 -3.93 20.17 -0.43
N LEU A 81 -4.01 20.41 0.88
CA LEU A 81 -5.21 20.10 1.66
C LEU A 81 -6.46 20.84 1.15
N GLU A 82 -6.32 22.11 0.76
CA GLU A 82 -7.43 22.91 0.25
C GLU A 82 -7.95 22.38 -1.10
N GLU A 83 -7.04 21.91 -1.96
CA GLU A 83 -7.38 21.27 -3.24
C GLU A 83 -8.07 19.93 -3.01
N VAL A 84 -7.59 19.12 -2.06
CA VAL A 84 -8.24 17.87 -1.65
C VAL A 84 -9.66 18.14 -1.14
N GLN A 85 -9.83 19.10 -0.22
CA GLN A 85 -11.14 19.48 0.30
C GLN A 85 -12.07 20.01 -0.79
N SER A 86 -11.55 20.80 -1.72
CA SER A 86 -12.30 21.34 -2.85
C SER A 86 -12.72 20.24 -3.83
N SER A 87 -11.83 19.29 -4.12
CA SER A 87 -12.13 18.12 -4.97
C SER A 87 -13.23 17.27 -4.34
N LEU A 88 -13.13 16.98 -3.04
CA LEU A 88 -14.15 16.23 -2.33
C LEU A 88 -15.49 16.99 -2.37
N LYS A 89 -15.53 18.29 -2.05
CA LYS A 89 -16.78 19.07 -2.01
C LYS A 89 -17.44 19.27 -3.38
N ASN A 90 -16.65 19.56 -4.41
CA ASN A 90 -17.15 20.05 -5.69
C ASN A 90 -17.02 19.04 -6.84
N GLY A 91 -16.34 17.91 -6.61
CA GLY A 91 -16.06 16.90 -7.63
C GLY A 91 -15.10 17.41 -8.69
N ASP A 92 -13.87 17.78 -8.30
CA ASP A 92 -12.83 18.18 -9.27
C ASP A 92 -12.38 16.98 -10.11
N VAL A 93 -12.33 17.18 -11.43
CA VAL A 93 -11.98 16.14 -12.40
C VAL A 93 -10.49 15.80 -12.37
N ASN A 94 -9.63 16.71 -11.88
CA ASN A 94 -8.18 16.55 -11.93
C ASN A 94 -7.58 15.75 -10.76
N LEU A 95 -8.32 15.57 -9.67
CA LEU A 95 -7.88 14.82 -8.49
C LEU A 95 -8.96 13.84 -8.07
N GLN A 96 -8.87 12.63 -8.61
CA GLN A 96 -9.77 11.54 -8.23
C GLN A 96 -9.33 10.94 -6.90
N ILE A 97 -10.26 10.89 -5.96
CA ILE A 97 -10.02 10.38 -4.61
C ILE A 97 -10.90 9.17 -4.36
N VAL A 98 -10.27 8.09 -3.90
CA VAL A 98 -10.95 6.90 -3.39
C VAL A 98 -10.72 6.81 -1.89
N ILE A 99 -11.79 6.54 -1.14
CA ILE A 99 -11.74 6.40 0.31
C ILE A 99 -12.08 4.96 0.72
N PRO A 100 -11.29 4.30 1.59
CA PRO A 100 -11.68 3.03 2.18
C PRO A 100 -12.99 3.20 2.97
N LEU A 101 -13.96 2.31 2.75
CA LEU A 101 -15.28 2.36 3.41
C LEU A 101 -15.16 2.46 4.94
N GLU A 102 -14.19 1.77 5.49
CA GLU A 102 -13.94 1.63 6.92
C GLU A 102 -13.34 2.89 7.56
N ASN A 103 -12.71 3.78 6.77
CA ASN A 103 -12.12 5.04 7.27
C ASN A 103 -12.97 6.27 6.90
N ARG A 104 -14.16 6.05 6.36
CA ARG A 104 -15.03 7.10 5.82
C ARG A 104 -15.29 8.23 6.83
N GLU A 105 -15.73 7.89 8.04
CA GLU A 105 -16.12 8.88 9.06
C GLU A 105 -14.93 9.68 9.59
N GLU A 106 -13.78 9.02 9.75
CA GLU A 106 -12.54 9.66 10.19
C GLU A 106 -12.06 10.69 9.16
N LEU A 107 -12.07 10.31 7.88
CA LEU A 107 -11.67 11.18 6.79
C LEU A 107 -12.66 12.33 6.55
N LEU A 108 -13.96 12.10 6.74
CA LEU A 108 -14.97 13.18 6.76
C LEU A 108 -14.65 14.25 7.80
N SER A 109 -14.32 13.80 9.01
CA SER A 109 -13.94 14.67 10.12
C SER A 109 -12.67 15.46 9.79
N ILE A 110 -11.62 14.79 9.31
CA ILE A 110 -10.35 15.43 8.89
C ILE A 110 -10.59 16.50 7.82
N PHE A 111 -11.38 16.18 6.79
CA PHE A 111 -11.62 17.10 5.68
C PHE A 111 -12.73 18.12 5.94
N GLN A 112 -13.32 18.12 7.14
CA GLN A 112 -14.41 19.02 7.54
C GLN A 112 -15.56 18.98 6.53
N LEU A 113 -15.95 17.77 6.16
CA LEU A 113 -17.06 17.48 5.26
C LEU A 113 -18.27 17.12 6.12
N GLY A 114 -19.42 17.78 5.89
CA GLY A 114 -20.65 17.53 6.63
C GLY A 114 -21.26 16.18 6.26
N ASP A 115 -21.61 16.02 4.99
CA ASP A 115 -22.04 14.74 4.41
C ASP A 115 -21.03 14.28 3.36
N PHE A 116 -20.92 12.97 3.17
CA PHE A 116 -20.05 12.41 2.14
C PHE A 116 -20.56 12.84 0.76
N PRO A 117 -19.76 13.57 -0.02
CA PRO A 117 -20.16 14.00 -1.34
C PRO A 117 -20.44 12.77 -2.20
N LEU A 118 -21.56 12.77 -2.93
CA LEU A 118 -21.96 11.69 -3.84
C LEU A 118 -20.88 11.33 -4.88
N ALA A 119 -19.97 12.27 -5.16
CA ALA A 119 -18.89 12.13 -6.13
C ALA A 119 -17.66 11.36 -5.60
N VAL A 120 -17.58 11.08 -4.30
CA VAL A 120 -16.41 10.41 -3.72
C VAL A 120 -16.61 8.90 -3.78
N THR A 121 -15.72 8.24 -4.51
CA THR A 121 -15.74 6.78 -4.66
C THR A 121 -15.26 6.13 -3.37
N THR A 122 -16.05 5.20 -2.83
CA THR A 122 -15.66 4.37 -1.69
C THR A 122 -15.54 2.91 -2.10
N MET A 123 -14.57 2.19 -1.53
CA MET A 123 -14.42 0.75 -1.75
C MET A 123 -13.87 0.04 -0.52
N PRO A 124 -14.00 -1.29 -0.43
CA PRO A 124 -13.43 -2.06 0.67
C PRO A 124 -11.91 -1.86 0.77
N ARG A 125 -11.38 -1.81 2.00
CA ARG A 125 -9.92 -1.69 2.25
C ARG A 125 -9.08 -2.72 1.49
N THR A 126 -9.61 -3.93 1.30
CA THR A 126 -8.92 -5.04 0.61
C THR A 126 -8.67 -4.78 -0.87
N GLU A 127 -9.40 -3.86 -1.49
CA GLU A 127 -9.31 -3.57 -2.94
C GLU A 127 -8.43 -2.35 -3.25
N ILE A 128 -8.16 -1.50 -2.24
CA ILE A 128 -7.46 -0.21 -2.41
C ILE A 128 -6.09 -0.39 -3.09
N TYR A 129 -5.30 -1.36 -2.65
CA TYR A 129 -3.94 -1.57 -3.13
C TYR A 129 -3.90 -1.90 -4.62
N ASP A 130 -4.73 -2.86 -5.06
CA ASP A 130 -4.79 -3.28 -6.44
C ASP A 130 -5.39 -2.18 -7.32
N TYR A 131 -6.42 -1.50 -6.80
CA TYR A 131 -7.08 -0.41 -7.50
C TYR A 131 -6.13 0.77 -7.76
N LEU A 132 -5.39 1.22 -6.74
CA LEU A 132 -4.42 2.31 -6.90
C LEU A 132 -3.26 1.94 -7.82
N ASN A 133 -2.77 0.69 -7.80
CA ASN A 133 -1.70 0.29 -8.69
C ASN A 133 -2.15 0.11 -10.15
N ALA A 134 -3.44 -0.09 -10.39
CA ALA A 134 -4.03 -0.11 -11.72
C ALA A 134 -4.30 1.29 -12.30
N HIS A 135 -4.34 2.34 -11.48
CA HIS A 135 -4.71 3.71 -11.88
C HIS A 135 -3.69 4.75 -11.41
N SER A 136 -3.01 5.42 -12.34
CA SER A 136 -1.96 6.39 -12.00
C SER A 136 -2.48 7.77 -11.55
N ASP A 137 -3.76 8.05 -11.78
CA ASP A 137 -4.44 9.33 -11.57
C ASP A 137 -5.32 9.36 -10.31
N ILE A 138 -5.24 8.33 -9.47
CA ILE A 138 -6.08 8.18 -8.27
C ILE A 138 -5.22 8.24 -7.01
N VAL A 139 -5.77 8.89 -5.99
CA VAL A 139 -5.21 9.01 -4.65
C VAL A 139 -6.16 8.39 -3.62
N SER A 140 -5.59 7.84 -2.57
CA SER A 140 -6.32 7.45 -1.36
C SER A 140 -5.62 7.96 -0.10
N PHE A 141 -6.25 7.73 1.06
CA PHE A 141 -5.75 8.08 2.37
C PHE A 141 -5.88 6.86 3.27
N LEU A 142 -4.76 6.37 3.79
CA LEU A 142 -4.70 5.20 4.67
C LEU A 142 -4.10 5.61 6.03
N PRO A 143 -4.53 4.97 7.13
CA PRO A 143 -3.85 5.16 8.41
C PRO A 143 -2.41 4.64 8.30
N TRP A 144 -1.48 5.32 8.97
CA TRP A 144 -0.03 5.09 8.82
C TRP A 144 0.40 3.64 9.00
N ASN A 145 -0.26 2.89 9.88
CA ASN A 145 0.05 1.50 10.22
C ASN A 145 -0.47 0.49 9.20
N GLU A 146 -1.23 0.92 8.20
CA GLU A 146 -1.72 0.09 7.10
C GLU A 146 -1.01 0.38 5.78
N VAL A 147 -0.09 1.34 5.76
CA VAL A 147 0.70 1.69 4.58
C VAL A 147 1.92 0.77 4.48
N ASP A 148 2.07 0.11 3.33
CA ASP A 148 3.24 -0.70 3.02
C ASP A 148 3.90 -0.31 1.69
N PHE A 149 5.00 -1.00 1.36
CA PHE A 149 5.88 -0.70 0.22
C PHE A 149 5.21 -0.87 -1.16
N ARG A 150 4.02 -1.46 -1.25
CA ARG A 150 3.29 -1.64 -2.51
C ARG A 150 2.66 -0.36 -3.02
N LEU A 151 2.60 0.69 -2.20
CA LEU A 151 2.08 2.00 -2.57
C LEU A 151 3.15 3.07 -2.42
N LYS A 152 3.00 4.13 -3.22
CA LYS A 152 3.79 5.34 -3.07
C LYS A 152 3.09 6.27 -2.08
N THR A 153 3.83 6.73 -1.09
CA THR A 153 3.34 7.74 -0.14
C THR A 153 3.59 9.14 -0.69
N LEU A 154 2.65 10.05 -0.46
CA LEU A 154 2.69 11.41 -0.95
C LEU A 154 2.94 12.38 0.21
N LYS A 155 3.37 13.59 -0.13
CA LYS A 155 3.39 14.72 0.81
C LYS A 155 2.01 15.40 0.84
N ILE A 156 1.70 16.05 1.95
CA ILE A 156 0.55 16.94 2.09
C ILE A 156 1.07 18.30 2.57
N ASN A 157 0.74 19.37 1.84
CA ASN A 157 1.27 20.72 2.08
C ASN A 157 2.81 20.75 2.21
N GLY A 158 3.50 19.95 1.40
CA GLY A 158 4.96 19.83 1.40
C GLY A 158 5.55 18.95 2.51
N THR A 159 4.74 18.44 3.43
CA THR A 159 5.17 17.66 4.59
C THR A 159 4.90 16.17 4.37
N SER A 160 5.89 15.32 4.63
CA SER A 160 5.69 13.87 4.72
C SER A 160 5.59 13.43 6.18
N LEU A 161 4.66 12.52 6.50
CA LEU A 161 4.60 11.91 7.83
C LEU A 161 5.92 11.20 8.17
N TRP A 162 6.61 10.65 7.17
CA TRP A 162 7.82 9.85 7.35
C TRP A 162 9.10 10.68 7.55
N GLU A 163 9.02 12.00 7.72
CA GLU A 163 10.20 12.83 8.00
C GLU A 163 10.68 12.63 9.44
N LYS A 164 12.01 12.48 9.65
CA LYS A 164 12.62 12.20 10.98
C LYS A 164 12.21 13.19 12.08
N GLN A 165 11.90 14.43 11.70
CA GLN A 165 11.51 15.50 12.63
C GLN A 165 10.24 16.21 12.15
N VAL A 166 9.23 15.42 11.76
CA VAL A 166 7.91 15.98 11.43
C VAL A 166 7.27 16.62 12.67
N ASP A 167 6.74 17.82 12.50
CA ASP A 167 5.92 18.49 13.51
C ASP A 167 4.50 17.93 13.45
N LEU A 168 4.22 16.95 14.30
CA LEU A 168 2.94 16.23 14.33
C LEU A 168 1.74 17.12 14.68
N GLU A 169 1.96 18.22 15.40
CA GLU A 169 0.89 19.18 15.70
C GLU A 169 0.46 19.97 14.46
N LYS A 170 1.37 20.14 13.50
CA LYS A 170 1.09 20.83 12.23
C LYS A 170 0.68 19.87 11.11
N TYR A 171 0.76 18.56 11.33
CA TYR A 171 0.42 17.60 10.30
C TYR A 171 -1.10 17.57 10.08
N PRO A 172 -1.59 17.85 8.85
CA PRO A 172 -3.01 18.17 8.63
C PRO A 172 -3.94 16.96 8.64
N LEU A 173 -3.41 15.74 8.42
CA LEU A 173 -4.22 14.53 8.31
C LEU A 173 -4.21 13.75 9.64
N LYS A 174 -4.64 14.43 10.70
CA LYS A 174 -4.71 13.91 12.06
C LYS A 174 -6.17 13.73 12.47
N PHE A 175 -6.54 12.52 12.89
CA PHE A 175 -7.81 12.21 13.51
C PHE A 175 -7.60 11.95 15.01
N VAL A 176 -8.50 12.46 15.85
CA VAL A 176 -8.47 12.25 17.30
C VAL A 176 -9.75 11.56 17.73
N SER A 177 -9.62 10.36 18.30
CA SER A 177 -10.74 9.63 18.91
C SER A 177 -10.64 9.63 20.44
N ALA A 178 -11.77 9.43 21.10
CA ALA A 178 -11.84 9.21 22.54
C ALA A 178 -11.97 7.70 22.79
N GLU A 179 -10.94 7.11 23.37
CA GLU A 179 -10.89 5.67 23.66
C GLU A 179 -10.88 5.45 25.18
N THR A 180 -11.28 4.26 25.61
CA THR A 180 -11.01 3.86 26.99
C THR A 180 -9.52 3.61 27.20
N LYS A 181 -9.02 3.80 28.43
CA LYS A 181 -7.62 3.51 28.77
C LYS A 181 -7.18 2.10 28.37
N ASP A 182 -8.04 1.10 28.58
CA ASP A 182 -7.76 -0.29 28.24
C ASP A 182 -7.69 -0.52 26.71
N GLN A 183 -8.53 0.16 25.93
CA GLN A 183 -8.48 0.10 24.46
C GLN A 183 -7.24 0.82 23.92
N SER A 184 -6.88 1.98 24.48
CA SER A 184 -5.75 2.79 24.04
C SER A 184 -4.41 2.05 24.09
N GLN A 185 -4.23 1.16 25.07
CA GLN A 185 -2.98 0.41 25.24
C GLN A 185 -2.74 -0.61 24.12
N ASN A 186 -3.78 -1.03 23.41
CA ASN A 186 -3.70 -2.00 22.32
C ASN A 186 -3.67 -1.33 20.93
N LEU A 187 -3.84 -0.01 20.87
CA LEU A 187 -3.83 0.73 19.62
C LEU A 187 -2.39 1.14 19.25
N PRO A 188 -2.02 1.04 17.97
CA PRO A 188 -0.70 1.44 17.53
C PRO A 188 -0.54 2.95 17.63
N GLN A 189 0.47 3.41 18.39
CA GLN A 189 0.80 4.83 18.51
C GLN A 189 1.95 5.20 17.57
N TYR A 190 1.72 6.21 16.73
CA TYR A 190 2.76 6.72 15.85
C TYR A 190 3.84 7.48 16.65
N SER A 191 5.11 7.30 16.27
CA SER A 191 6.23 8.08 16.80
C SER A 191 7.26 8.33 15.70
N SER A 192 7.50 9.61 15.38
CA SER A 192 8.52 10.01 14.40
C SER A 192 9.95 9.71 14.86
N GLN A 193 10.17 9.55 16.17
CA GLN A 193 11.47 9.23 16.76
C GLN A 193 11.90 7.78 16.53
N ASN A 194 10.95 6.90 16.20
CA ASN A 194 11.19 5.46 16.00
C ASN A 194 11.24 5.06 14.52
N LEU A 195 11.38 6.03 13.61
CA LEU A 195 11.49 5.77 12.18
C LEU A 195 12.89 5.29 11.82
N ILE A 196 12.94 4.25 10.97
CA ILE A 196 14.15 3.80 10.31
C ILE A 196 13.96 4.01 8.82
N HIS A 197 14.84 4.79 8.21
CA HIS A 197 14.84 5.01 6.76
C HIS A 197 15.73 3.98 6.07
N LEU A 198 15.15 3.21 5.15
CA LEU A 198 15.87 2.28 4.28
C LEU A 198 15.84 2.79 2.84
N ALA A 199 17.01 3.00 2.24
CA ALA A 199 17.17 3.21 0.81
C ALA A 199 17.45 1.86 0.13
N ALA A 200 16.45 1.29 -0.54
CA ALA A 200 16.62 0.09 -1.36
C ALA A 200 16.79 0.51 -2.84
N VAL A 201 17.99 0.32 -3.40
CA VAL A 201 18.35 0.86 -4.74
C VAL A 201 18.46 -0.17 -5.85
N GLY A 202 18.08 -1.42 -5.57
CA GLY A 202 18.05 -2.50 -6.55
C GLY A 202 19.45 -3.03 -6.91
N GLU A 203 19.66 -3.32 -8.18
CA GLU A 203 20.90 -3.92 -8.70
C GLU A 203 21.96 -2.86 -9.02
N LEU A 204 23.18 -3.15 -8.61
CA LEU A 204 24.37 -2.35 -8.85
C LEU A 204 25.36 -3.18 -9.67
N ILE A 205 25.67 -2.69 -10.88
CA ILE A 205 26.70 -3.26 -11.74
C ILE A 205 27.90 -2.30 -11.78
N LEU A 206 28.96 -2.62 -11.05
CA LEU A 206 30.25 -1.90 -11.09
C LEU A 206 31.19 -2.45 -12.17
N SER A 207 30.66 -2.77 -13.34
CA SER A 207 31.41 -3.34 -14.46
C SER A 207 31.22 -2.52 -15.74
N ARG A 208 31.91 -2.91 -16.83
CA ARG A 208 31.73 -2.38 -18.19
C ARG A 208 31.75 -0.85 -18.25
N GLY A 209 30.64 -0.22 -18.66
CA GLY A 209 30.54 1.23 -18.80
C GLY A 209 30.71 1.99 -17.48
N VAL A 210 30.33 1.40 -16.34
CA VAL A 210 30.55 2.02 -15.02
C VAL A 210 32.03 1.96 -14.65
N ALA A 211 32.65 0.78 -14.78
CA ALA A 211 34.08 0.60 -14.57
C ALA A 211 34.94 1.50 -15.48
N GLU A 212 34.52 1.71 -16.73
CA GLU A 212 35.17 2.68 -17.62
C GLU A 212 35.27 4.06 -16.99
N ARG A 213 34.16 4.55 -16.42
CA ARG A 213 34.11 5.90 -15.87
C ARG A 213 34.96 5.98 -14.62
N ILE A 214 34.94 4.95 -13.78
CA ILE A 214 35.82 4.83 -12.61
C ILE A 214 37.28 4.94 -13.05
N ILE A 215 37.72 4.14 -14.04
CA ILE A 215 39.10 4.12 -14.53
C ILE A 215 39.47 5.46 -15.21
N LYS A 216 38.61 5.95 -16.10
CA LYS A 216 38.85 7.17 -16.88
C LYS A 216 39.01 8.40 -15.99
N TYR A 217 38.22 8.50 -14.93
CA TYR A 217 38.27 9.62 -14.00
C TYR A 217 39.13 9.37 -12.77
N ASN A 218 39.64 8.14 -12.62
CA ASN A 218 40.33 7.68 -11.42
C ASN A 218 39.52 7.99 -10.14
N ASP A 219 38.21 7.70 -10.18
CA ASP A 219 37.26 8.01 -9.10
C ASP A 219 36.29 6.83 -8.88
N VAL A 220 36.55 6.01 -7.86
CA VAL A 220 35.67 4.88 -7.48
C VAL A 220 34.28 5.35 -7.04
N LEU A 221 34.17 6.59 -6.55
CA LEU A 221 32.89 7.17 -6.13
C LEU A 221 32.09 7.74 -7.29
N TYR A 222 32.62 7.75 -8.52
CA TYR A 222 31.95 8.30 -9.70
C TYR A 222 30.48 7.86 -9.84
N PRO A 223 30.11 6.56 -9.67
CA PRO A 223 28.72 6.12 -9.84
C PRO A 223 27.78 6.72 -8.79
N PHE A 224 28.30 7.07 -7.62
CA PHE A 224 27.53 7.52 -6.46
C PHE A 224 27.45 9.04 -6.34
N ARG A 225 28.37 9.81 -6.95
CA ARG A 225 28.46 11.29 -6.80
C ARG A 225 27.11 12.01 -6.94
N LYS A 226 26.28 11.62 -7.91
CA LYS A 226 24.99 12.27 -8.20
C LYS A 226 23.83 11.79 -7.32
N VAL A 227 23.97 10.64 -6.67
CA VAL A 227 22.93 10.01 -5.86
C VAL A 227 23.28 9.94 -4.38
N ASN A 228 24.50 10.36 -3.99
CA ASN A 228 24.98 10.29 -2.62
C ASN A 228 24.05 10.97 -1.62
N ALA A 229 23.45 12.10 -1.98
CA ALA A 229 22.49 12.79 -1.11
C ALA A 229 21.27 11.92 -0.79
N VAL A 230 20.80 11.10 -1.74
CA VAL A 230 19.70 10.17 -1.53
C VAL A 230 20.16 8.99 -0.67
N LEU A 231 21.29 8.35 -1.02
CA LEU A 231 21.81 7.18 -0.29
C LEU A 231 22.14 7.51 1.17
N SER A 232 22.80 8.65 1.40
CA SER A 232 23.21 9.09 2.75
C SER A 232 22.07 9.67 3.60
N SER A 233 20.90 9.92 3.01
CA SER A 233 19.73 10.39 3.78
C SER A 233 19.07 9.28 4.61
N ALA A 234 19.29 8.02 4.24
CA ALA A 234 18.74 6.85 4.91
C ALA A 234 19.66 6.37 6.06
N ASP A 235 19.08 5.68 7.03
CA ASP A 235 19.85 5.01 8.09
C ASP A 235 20.56 3.77 7.56
N PHE A 236 19.94 3.08 6.61
CA PHE A 236 20.52 1.95 5.89
C PHE A 236 20.33 2.12 4.39
N THR A 237 21.36 1.82 3.61
CA THR A 237 21.26 1.66 2.16
C THR A 237 21.51 0.19 1.81
N LEU A 238 20.58 -0.41 1.07
CA LEU A 238 20.69 -1.78 0.58
C LEU A 238 20.74 -1.76 -0.95
N ALA A 239 21.78 -2.40 -1.48
CA ALA A 239 21.98 -2.63 -2.90
C ALA A 239 22.40 -4.08 -3.13
N THR A 240 21.97 -4.66 -4.23
CA THR A 240 22.40 -5.99 -4.68
C THR A 240 23.51 -5.81 -5.70
N LEU A 241 24.66 -6.43 -5.49
CA LEU A 241 25.72 -6.47 -6.50
C LEU A 241 25.40 -7.55 -7.54
N GLU A 242 25.16 -7.14 -8.78
CA GLU A 242 24.86 -8.07 -9.88
C GLU A 242 26.14 -8.62 -10.55
N ALA A 243 27.22 -7.84 -10.53
CA ALA A 243 28.52 -8.28 -11.03
C ALA A 243 29.43 -8.76 -9.88
N PRO A 244 30.06 -9.95 -9.98
CA PRO A 244 31.05 -10.39 -8.99
C PRO A 244 32.27 -9.45 -8.96
N LEU A 245 32.85 -9.33 -7.77
CA LEU A 245 34.12 -8.65 -7.55
C LEU A 245 35.25 -9.67 -7.77
N VAL A 246 36.12 -9.40 -8.75
CA VAL A 246 37.19 -10.31 -9.17
C VAL A 246 38.49 -9.52 -9.25
N GLU A 247 39.50 -10.03 -8.54
CA GLU A 247 40.88 -9.53 -8.60
C GLU A 247 41.37 -9.47 -10.04
N ASN A 248 42.00 -8.35 -10.41
CA ASN A 248 42.51 -8.14 -11.77
C ASN A 248 41.46 -8.34 -12.88
N CYS A 249 40.18 -8.06 -12.60
CA CYS A 249 39.14 -8.05 -13.63
C CYS A 249 39.57 -7.12 -14.78
N ALA A 250 39.83 -7.72 -15.94
CA ALA A 250 40.24 -7.00 -17.13
C ALA A 250 39.08 -6.13 -17.61
N TYR A 251 39.33 -4.82 -17.74
CA TYR A 251 38.36 -3.90 -18.28
C TYR A 251 38.00 -4.29 -19.73
N ALA A 252 36.72 -4.51 -20.00
CA ALA A 252 36.25 -4.93 -21.31
C ALA A 252 34.84 -4.39 -21.64
N ARG A 253 34.77 -3.16 -22.17
CA ARG A 253 33.50 -2.45 -22.48
C ARG A 253 32.58 -3.24 -23.41
N ASP A 254 33.16 -3.72 -24.50
CA ASP A 254 32.44 -4.30 -25.63
C ASP A 254 32.37 -5.83 -25.56
N THR A 255 32.46 -6.38 -24.35
CA THR A 255 32.35 -7.82 -24.09
C THR A 255 31.19 -8.13 -23.17
N MET A 256 30.79 -9.40 -23.15
CA MET A 256 29.81 -9.96 -22.21
C MET A 256 30.47 -10.45 -20.92
N VAL A 257 31.54 -9.77 -20.47
CA VAL A 257 32.20 -10.04 -19.20
C VAL A 257 31.71 -9.04 -18.17
N PHE A 258 31.08 -9.57 -17.12
CA PHE A 258 30.53 -8.79 -16.02
C PHE A 258 31.34 -9.09 -14.76
N CYS A 259 32.42 -8.34 -14.54
CA CYS A 259 33.13 -8.32 -13.27
C CYS A 259 33.52 -6.88 -12.91
N GLY A 260 33.59 -6.60 -11.62
CA GLY A 260 34.19 -5.39 -11.05
C GLY A 260 35.48 -5.74 -10.32
N GLN A 261 36.31 -4.75 -10.02
CA GLN A 261 37.46 -4.93 -9.13
C GLN A 261 37.02 -4.72 -7.67
N PRO A 262 37.55 -5.48 -6.68
CA PRO A 262 37.16 -5.32 -5.27
C PRO A 262 37.31 -3.89 -4.72
N GLU A 263 38.25 -3.11 -5.25
CA GLU A 263 38.49 -1.72 -4.86
C GLU A 263 37.33 -0.78 -5.18
N TYR A 264 36.38 -1.19 -6.03
CA TYR A 264 35.23 -0.36 -6.38
C TYR A 264 34.19 -0.25 -5.24
N VAL A 265 34.28 -1.09 -4.21
CA VAL A 265 33.40 -1.08 -3.04
C VAL A 265 34.13 -0.86 -1.71
N ALA A 266 35.43 -0.52 -1.78
CA ALA A 266 36.31 -0.34 -0.62
C ALA A 266 36.11 1.03 0.08
#